data_AF-A0A357ADN1-F1
#
_entry.id   AF-A0A357ADN1-F1
#
_cell.length_a   1.000
_cell.length_b   1.000
_cell.length_c   1.000
_cell.angle_alpha   90.00
_cell.angle_beta   90.00
_cell.angle_gamma   90.00
#
_symmetry.space_group_name_H-M   'P 1'
#
loop_
_entity.id
_entity.type
_entity.pdbx_description
1 polymer ?
#
loop_
_entity_poly.entity_id
_entity_poly.type
_entity_poly.pdbx_seq_one_letter_code
_entity_poly.pdbx_strand_id
1 'polypeptide(L)'
;MAVTLSAEQTQLLTSLVQQGRYPSLQDALDTALMLLVDETELEEPEDNPQYLQWLEQTRHKVEEGLAQLERGEVLDGETVIAQLRQKVLSAREQQQ
;
A
#
# COMPACT_ATOMS: atom_id res chain seq x y z
N MET A 1 -20.23 -22.00 -6.70
CA MET A 1 -19.49 -22.29 -7.95
C MET A 1 -18.40 -23.29 -7.60
N ALA A 2 -18.22 -24.37 -8.36
CA ALA A 2 -17.18 -25.36 -8.13
C ALA A 2 -16.09 -25.19 -9.19
N VAL A 3 -14.85 -24.94 -8.75
CA VAL A 3 -13.68 -24.83 -9.63
C VAL A 3 -12.86 -26.11 -9.46
N THR A 4 -12.53 -26.76 -10.57
CA THR A 4 -11.70 -27.97 -10.56
C THR A 4 -10.26 -27.58 -10.86
N LEU A 5 -9.36 -27.89 -9.93
CA LEU A 5 -7.92 -27.68 -10.11
C LEU A 5 -7.33 -28.78 -10.99
N SER A 6 -6.27 -28.45 -11.74
CA SER A 6 -5.47 -29.44 -12.43
C SER A 6 -4.70 -30.32 -11.42
N ALA A 7 -4.24 -31.48 -11.88
CA ALA A 7 -3.40 -32.36 -11.06
C ALA A 7 -2.11 -31.65 -10.60
N GLU A 8 -1.53 -30.83 -11.48
CA GLU A 8 -0.32 -30.05 -11.20
C GLU A 8 -0.57 -28.96 -10.14
N GLN A 9 -1.65 -28.19 -10.27
CA GLN A 9 -2.04 -27.18 -9.28
C GLN A 9 -2.29 -27.80 -7.90
N THR A 10 -2.96 -28.95 -7.88
CA THR A 10 -3.25 -29.69 -6.64
C THR A 10 -1.95 -30.15 -5.95
N GLN A 11 -1.00 -30.67 -6.73
CA GLN A 11 0.28 -31.15 -6.21
C GLN A 11 1.16 -30.00 -5.70
N LEU A 12 1.18 -28.87 -6.41
CA LEU A 12 1.89 -27.67 -5.98
C LEU A 12 1.36 -27.15 -4.64
N LEU A 13 0.05 -26.93 -4.53
CA LEU A 13 -0.56 -26.42 -3.30
C LEU A 13 -0.38 -27.39 -2.12
N THR A 14 -0.51 -28.70 -2.37
CA THR A 14 -0.29 -29.72 -1.34
C THR A 14 1.16 -29.70 -0.85
N SER A 15 2.13 -29.55 -1.76
CA SER A 15 3.55 -29.47 -1.41
C SER A 15 3.85 -28.24 -0.54
N LEU A 16 3.25 -27.08 -0.86
CA LEU A 16 3.43 -25.85 -0.09
C LEU A 16 2.87 -25.97 1.34
N VAL A 17 1.74 -26.66 1.51
CA VAL A 17 1.17 -26.96 2.84
C VAL A 17 2.04 -27.96 3.60
N GLN A 18 2.52 -29.02 2.95
CA GLN A 18 3.40 -30.02 3.57
C GLN A 18 4.74 -29.43 4.04
N GLN A 19 5.25 -28.43 3.32
CA GLN A 19 6.44 -27.68 3.71
C GLN A 19 6.18 -26.69 4.86
N GLY A 20 4.95 -26.59 5.36
CA GLY A 20 4.55 -25.67 6.41
C GLY A 20 4.52 -24.21 5.97
N ARG A 21 4.52 -23.94 4.65
CA ARG A 21 4.47 -22.57 4.11
C ARG A 21 3.10 -21.94 4.27
N TYR A 22 2.06 -22.77 4.24
CA TYR A 22 0.66 -22.38 4.49
C TYR A 22 -0.01 -23.36 5.46
N PRO A 23 -0.94 -22.90 6.32
CA PRO A 23 -1.60 -23.75 7.31
C PRO A 23 -2.58 -24.77 6.69
N SER A 24 -3.16 -24.45 5.54
CA SER A 24 -4.11 -25.32 4.85
C SER A 24 -4.11 -25.07 3.33
N LEU A 25 -4.73 -25.99 2.58
CA LEU A 25 -4.94 -25.85 1.14
C LEU A 25 -5.79 -24.61 0.82
N GLN A 26 -6.77 -24.32 1.69
CA GLN A 26 -7.64 -23.15 1.56
C GLN A 26 -6.83 -21.85 1.70
N ASP A 27 -5.97 -21.75 2.71
CA ASP A 27 -5.13 -20.55 2.91
C ASP A 27 -4.17 -20.33 1.74
N ALA A 28 -3.62 -21.42 1.18
CA ALA A 28 -2.76 -21.35 0.00
C ALA A 28 -3.52 -20.86 -1.24
N LEU A 29 -4.77 -21.31 -1.42
CA LEU A 29 -5.65 -20.87 -2.50
C LEU A 29 -6.08 -19.41 -2.34
N ASP A 30 -6.50 -19.01 -1.14
CA ASP A 30 -6.92 -17.64 -0.84
C ASP A 30 -5.76 -16.67 -1.05
N THR A 31 -4.54 -17.06 -0.67
CA THR A 31 -3.35 -16.26 -0.95
C THR A 31 -3.07 -16.15 -2.46
N ALA A 32 -3.18 -17.25 -3.21
CA ALA A 32 -2.96 -17.24 -4.66
C ALA A 32 -3.99 -16.36 -5.39
N LEU A 33 -5.25 -16.38 -4.94
CA LEU A 33 -6.30 -15.52 -5.49
C LEU A 33 -6.08 -14.05 -5.12
N MET A 34 -5.63 -13.75 -3.90
CA MET A 34 -5.30 -12.38 -3.50
C MET A 34 -4.15 -11.81 -4.32
N LEU A 35 -3.11 -12.61 -4.58
CA LEU A 35 -2.01 -12.19 -5.46
C LEU A 35 -2.47 -11.92 -6.89
N LEU A 36 -3.40 -12.73 -7.40
CA LEU A 36 -4.00 -12.50 -8.72
C LEU A 36 -4.87 -11.23 -8.73
N VAL A 37 -5.60 -10.96 -7.65
CA VAL A 37 -6.35 -9.70 -7.49
C VAL A 37 -5.40 -8.51 -7.45
N ASP A 38 -4.34 -8.55 -6.63
CA ASP A 38 -3.34 -7.49 -6.56
C ASP A 38 -2.66 -7.24 -7.92
N GLU A 39 -2.35 -8.29 -8.68
CA GLU A 39 -1.81 -8.17 -10.04
C GLU A 39 -2.83 -7.58 -11.03
N THR A 40 -4.08 -8.00 -10.97
CA THR A 40 -5.14 -7.53 -11.89
C THR A 40 -5.69 -6.15 -11.55
N GLU A 41 -5.69 -5.74 -10.27
CA GLU A 41 -6.05 -4.38 -9.83
C GLU A 41 -5.02 -3.34 -10.29
N LEU A 42 -3.81 -3.76 -10.64
CA LEU A 42 -2.79 -2.92 -11.28
C LEU A 42 -2.99 -2.78 -12.80
N GLU A 43 -3.74 -3.68 -13.45
CA GLU A 43 -3.86 -3.73 -14.91
C GLU A 43 -4.94 -2.80 -15.49
N GLU A 44 -5.96 -2.42 -14.70
CA GLU A 44 -6.99 -1.46 -15.15
C GLU A 44 -7.16 -0.31 -14.12
N PRO A 45 -6.14 0.54 -13.95
CA PRO A 45 -6.20 1.69 -13.05
C PRO A 45 -7.32 2.67 -13.40
N GLU A 46 -7.79 2.66 -14.66
CA GLU A 46 -8.80 3.60 -15.16
C GLU A 46 -10.20 3.36 -14.55
N ASP A 47 -10.50 2.14 -14.07
CA ASP A 47 -11.82 1.78 -13.52
C ASP A 47 -11.81 1.53 -12.01
N ASN A 48 -10.64 1.54 -11.35
CA ASN A 48 -10.55 1.37 -9.89
C ASN A 48 -10.92 2.70 -9.18
N PRO A 49 -12.08 2.77 -8.47
CA PRO A 49 -12.53 4.03 -7.87
C PRO A 49 -11.58 4.56 -6.79
N GLN A 50 -10.88 3.67 -6.07
CA GLN A 50 -9.93 4.04 -5.04
C GLN A 50 -8.64 4.61 -5.65
N TYR A 51 -8.19 4.05 -6.78
CA TYR A 51 -7.08 4.59 -7.55
C TYR A 51 -7.40 5.98 -8.11
N LEU A 52 -8.55 6.14 -8.75
CA LEU A 52 -8.98 7.43 -9.31
C LEU A 52 -9.07 8.51 -8.23
N GLN A 53 -9.64 8.17 -7.06
CA GLN A 53 -9.71 9.08 -5.93
C GLN A 53 -8.32 9.47 -5.42
N TRP A 54 -7.41 8.50 -5.28
CA TRP A 54 -6.03 8.76 -4.86
C TRP A 54 -5.29 9.64 -5.88
N LEU A 55 -5.49 9.39 -7.18
CA LEU A 55 -4.89 10.15 -8.27
C LEU A 55 -5.35 11.61 -8.24
N GLU A 56 -6.65 11.85 -8.13
CA GLU A 56 -7.21 13.21 -8.07
C GLU A 56 -6.71 13.98 -6.83
N GLN A 57 -6.72 13.34 -5.66
CA GLN A 57 -6.21 13.93 -4.43
C GLN A 57 -4.71 14.26 -4.51
N THR A 58 -3.93 13.38 -5.13
CA THR A 58 -2.49 13.59 -5.30
C THR A 58 -2.22 14.73 -6.27
N ARG A 59 -2.94 14.79 -7.39
CA ARG A 59 -2.82 15.88 -8.36
C ARG A 59 -3.14 17.24 -7.72
N HIS A 60 -4.21 17.32 -6.94
CA HIS A 60 -4.56 18.55 -6.22
C HIS A 60 -3.45 18.98 -5.25
N LYS A 61 -2.86 18.05 -4.48
CA LYS A 61 -1.76 18.36 -3.56
C LYS A 61 -0.51 18.86 -4.29
N VAL A 62 -0.22 18.31 -5.48
CA VAL A 62 0.90 18.76 -6.31
C VAL A 62 0.65 20.15 -6.87
N GLU A 63 -0.55 20.41 -7.40
CA GLU A 63 -0.94 21.74 -7.90
C GLU A 63 -0.87 22.81 -6.80
N GLU A 64 -1.36 22.50 -5.61
CA GLU A 64 -1.25 23.38 -4.45
C GLU A 64 0.21 23.67 -4.09
N GLY A 65 1.05 22.63 -4.04
CA GLY A 65 2.49 22.79 -3.77
C GLY A 65 3.18 23.65 -4.81
N LEU A 66 2.88 23.48 -6.10
CA LEU A 66 3.44 24.31 -7.18
C LEU A 66 3.01 25.78 -7.02
N ALA A 67 1.74 26.03 -6.70
CA ALA A 67 1.25 27.40 -6.46
C ALA A 67 1.92 28.03 -5.22
N GLN A 68 2.17 27.26 -4.16
CA GLN A 68 2.93 27.71 -2.98
C GLN A 68 4.38 28.05 -3.34
N LEU A 69 5.03 27.21 -4.16
CA LEU A 69 6.39 27.47 -4.66
C LEU A 69 6.45 28.79 -5.46
N GLU A 70 5.49 29.04 -6.34
CA GLU A 70 5.41 30.27 -7.13
C GLU A 70 5.26 31.54 -6.26
N ARG A 71 4.55 31.42 -5.12
CA ARG A 71 4.41 32.49 -4.13
C ARG A 71 5.63 32.63 -3.20
N GLY A 72 6.62 31.75 -3.33
CA GLY A 72 7.79 31.73 -2.45
C GLY A 72 7.51 31.17 -1.06
N GLU A 73 6.42 30.44 -0.86
CA GLU A 73 6.04 29.78 0.40
C GLU A 73 6.86 28.49 0.63
N VAL A 74 8.17 28.58 0.40
CA VAL A 74 9.11 27.46 0.53
C VAL A 74 9.75 27.49 1.91
N LEU A 75 9.93 26.32 2.51
CA LEU A 75 10.59 26.15 3.79
C LEU A 75 11.94 25.46 3.60
N ASP A 76 12.93 25.88 4.38
CA ASP A 76 14.20 25.17 4.49
C ASP A 76 13.99 23.81 5.19
N GLY A 77 14.39 22.73 4.52
CA GLY A 77 14.13 21.37 4.98
C GLY A 77 14.80 21.05 6.32
N GLU A 78 16.04 21.50 6.52
CA GLU A 78 16.76 21.28 7.78
C GLU A 78 16.07 21.99 8.95
N THR A 79 15.61 23.22 8.71
CA THR A 79 14.83 23.99 9.69
C THR A 79 13.53 23.27 10.07
N VAL A 80 12.79 22.73 9.10
CA VAL A 80 11.53 21.99 9.36
C VAL A 80 11.80 20.74 10.19
N ILE A 81 12.82 19.96 9.83
CA ILE A 81 13.17 18.74 10.57
C ILE A 81 13.61 19.06 12.01
N ALA A 82 14.39 20.12 12.22
CA ALA A 82 14.78 20.57 13.55
C ALA A 82 13.56 20.93 14.42
N GLN A 83 12.60 21.68 13.85
CA GLN A 83 11.36 22.04 14.56
C GLN A 83 10.49 20.82 14.89
N LEU A 84 10.38 19.85 13.98
CA LEU A 84 9.64 18.61 14.23
C LEU A 84 10.26 17.79 15.36
N ARG A 85 11.60 17.65 15.39
CA ARG A 85 12.30 16.99 16.50
C ARG A 85 12.03 17.69 17.83
N GLN A 86 12.08 19.01 17.85
CA GLN A 86 11.80 19.78 19.07
C GLN A 86 10.36 19.57 19.57
N LYS A 87 9.37 19.55 18.67
CA LYS A 87 7.96 19.25 19.04
C LYS A 87 7.81 17.89 19.70
N VAL A 88 8.50 16.87 19.18
CA VAL A 88 8.48 15.51 19.77
C VAL A 88 9.11 15.49 21.15
N LEU A 89 10.23 16.19 21.35
CA LEU A 89 10.89 16.27 22.66
C LEU A 89 10.00 16.95 23.70
N SER A 90 9.44 18.12 23.37
CA SER A 90 8.57 18.86 24.27
C SER A 90 7.28 18.10 24.62
N ALA A 91 6.71 17.35 23.67
CA ALA A 91 5.56 16.49 23.95
C ALA A 91 5.87 15.36 24.94
N ARG A 92 7.10 14.82 24.92
CA ARG A 92 7.54 13.79 25.87
C ARG A 92 7.80 14.35 27.26
N GLU A 93 8.38 15.55 27.35
CA GLU A 93 8.63 16.24 28.62
C GLU A 93 7.32 16.60 29.35
N GLN A 94 6.24 16.91 28.61
CA GLN A 94 4.92 17.20 29.18
C GLN A 94 4.16 15.97 29.68
N GLN A 95 4.60 14.76 29.35
CA GLN A 95 4.00 13.50 29.79
C GLN A 95 4.67 12.91 31.04
N GLN A 96 5.68 13.58 31.59
CA GLN A 96 6.38 13.23 32.84
C GLN A 96 5.93 14.14 33.99
#